data_AF-A0A0B5DZN3-F1
#
_entry.id   AF-A0A0B5DZN3-F1
#
_cell.length_a   1.000
_cell.length_b   1.000
_cell.length_c   1.000
_cell.angle_alpha   90.00
_cell.angle_beta   90.00
_cell.angle_gamma   90.00
#
_symmetry.space_group_name_H-M   'P 1'
#
loop_
_entity.id
_entity.type
_entity.pdbx_description
1 polymer ?
#
loop_
_entity_poly.entity_id
_entity_poly.type
_entity_poly.pdbx_seq_one_letter_code
_entity_poly.pdbx_strand_id
1 'polypeptide(L)'
;MVVTSSDLERVEETLAQRLLVDGEAPGVVLRGLLRERADLDPLTLGFLMTTVASDLHGWPGPEYRRLAGEAFEAAALLMCESWALGFDLSGAPGAARAALLELWAETEPAQQASTTTDPTE
;
A
#
# COMPACT_ATOMS: atom_id res chain seq x y z
N MET A 1 13.24 16.96 1.85
CA MET A 1 13.22 16.74 0.38
C MET A 1 11.81 17.06 -0.08
N VAL A 2 11.63 17.92 -1.08
CA VAL A 2 10.30 18.26 -1.60
C VAL A 2 9.95 17.21 -2.66
N VAL A 3 8.87 16.46 -2.48
CA VAL A 3 8.38 15.51 -3.48
C VAL A 3 7.88 16.30 -4.68
N THR A 4 8.34 15.97 -5.88
CA THR A 4 7.93 16.68 -7.10
C THR A 4 6.74 16.00 -7.77
N SER A 5 6.03 16.73 -8.65
CA SER A 5 4.92 16.16 -9.44
C SER A 5 5.33 14.90 -10.21
N SER A 6 6.53 14.91 -10.79
CA SER A 6 7.05 13.75 -11.54
C SER A 6 7.44 12.58 -10.64
N ASP A 7 7.72 12.82 -9.35
CA ASP A 7 7.96 11.74 -8.40
C ASP A 7 6.64 11.06 -8.00
N LEU A 8 5.54 11.81 -7.91
CA LEU A 8 4.21 11.27 -7.65
C LEU A 8 3.68 10.46 -8.85
N GLU A 9 3.86 10.97 -10.07
CA GLU A 9 3.50 10.27 -11.31
C GLU A 9 4.19 8.89 -11.39
N ARG A 10 5.49 8.80 -11.06
CA ARG A 10 6.18 7.49 -11.03
C ARG A 10 5.63 6.55 -9.97
N VAL A 11 5.14 7.08 -8.85
CA VAL A 11 4.51 6.24 -7.82
C VAL A 11 3.16 5.73 -8.30
N GLU A 12 2.36 6.56 -8.98
CA GLU A 12 1.11 6.13 -9.63
C GLU A 12 1.36 5.06 -10.70
N GLU A 13 2.38 5.24 -11.54
CA GLU A 13 2.80 4.23 -12.51
C GLU A 13 3.20 2.91 -11.83
N THR A 14 3.94 2.99 -10.72
CA THR A 14 4.34 1.79 -9.95
C THR A 14 3.12 1.10 -9.32
N LEU A 15 2.17 1.88 -8.78
CA LEU A 15 0.91 1.36 -8.27
C LEU A 15 0.16 0.61 -9.37
N ALA A 16 -0.05 1.24 -10.53
CA ALA A 16 -0.75 0.64 -11.66
C ALA A 16 -0.05 -0.63 -12.17
N GLN A 17 1.28 -0.61 -12.29
CA GLN A 17 2.07 -1.77 -12.69
C GLN A 17 1.89 -2.95 -11.73
N ARG A 18 2.08 -2.73 -10.42
CA ARG A 18 2.00 -3.81 -9.42
C ARG A 18 0.59 -4.39 -9.31
N LEU A 19 -0.43 -3.55 -9.45
CA LEU A 19 -1.83 -3.97 -9.40
C LEU A 19 -2.27 -4.72 -10.68
N LEU A 20 -1.97 -4.17 -11.85
CA LEU A 20 -2.54 -4.64 -13.13
C LEU A 20 -1.69 -5.67 -13.83
N VAL A 21 -0.38 -5.59 -13.69
CA VAL A 21 0.56 -6.46 -14.41
C VAL A 21 1.09 -7.53 -13.48
N ASP A 22 1.56 -7.14 -12.29
CA ASP A 22 2.14 -8.09 -11.34
C ASP A 22 1.05 -8.81 -10.51
N GLY A 23 -0.19 -8.29 -10.53
CA GLY A 23 -1.36 -8.90 -9.91
C GLY A 23 -1.33 -8.90 -8.39
N GLU A 24 -0.57 -7.97 -7.78
CA GLU A 24 -0.45 -7.85 -6.34
C GLU A 24 -1.73 -7.28 -5.72
N ALA A 25 -2.08 -7.75 -4.51
CA ALA A 25 -3.21 -7.21 -3.77
C ALA A 25 -2.92 -5.75 -3.34
N PRO A 26 -3.91 -4.83 -3.37
CA PRO A 26 -3.68 -3.42 -3.07
C PRO A 26 -3.02 -3.14 -1.72
N GLY A 27 -3.39 -3.89 -0.67
CA GLY A 27 -2.75 -3.78 0.64
C GLY A 27 -1.27 -4.17 0.63
N VAL A 28 -0.88 -5.18 -0.16
CA VAL A 28 0.53 -5.60 -0.30
C VAL A 28 1.33 -4.49 -0.99
N VAL A 29 0.78 -3.92 -2.07
CA VAL A 29 1.42 -2.83 -2.81
C VAL A 29 1.64 -1.60 -1.92
N LEU A 30 0.62 -1.18 -1.16
CA LEU A 30 0.73 -0.04 -0.24
C LEU A 30 1.83 -0.26 0.81
N ARG A 31 1.86 -1.43 1.44
CA ARG A 31 2.89 -1.76 2.45
C ARG A 31 4.29 -1.79 1.84
N GLY A 32 4.43 -2.40 0.66
CA GLY A 32 5.69 -2.46 -0.08
C GLY A 32 6.22 -1.07 -0.40
N LEU A 33 5.40 -0.21 -1.02
CA LEU A 33 5.79 1.16 -1.36
C LEU A 33 6.12 1.99 -0.13
N LEU A 34 5.35 1.87 0.96
CA LEU A 34 5.64 2.60 2.18
C LEU A 34 6.99 2.16 2.78
N ARG A 35 7.38 0.88 2.67
CA ARG A 35 8.72 0.39 3.10
C ARG A 35 9.83 0.89 2.19
N GLU A 36 9.64 0.79 0.88
CA GLU A 36 10.64 1.10 -0.16
C GLU A 36 10.92 2.61 -0.29
N ARG A 37 9.93 3.45 -0.03
CA ARG A 37 9.98 4.91 -0.22
C ARG A 37 9.84 5.66 1.09
N ALA A 38 10.99 6.01 1.69
CA ALA A 38 11.02 6.79 2.94
C ALA A 38 10.55 8.25 2.78
N ASP A 39 10.47 8.74 1.55
CA ASP A 39 9.98 10.06 1.18
C ASP A 39 8.45 10.15 1.09
N LEU A 40 7.74 9.01 1.04
CA LEU A 40 6.28 8.96 0.98
C LEU A 40 5.68 8.87 2.37
N ASP A 41 4.77 9.79 2.67
CA ASP A 41 3.90 9.67 3.83
C ASP A 41 2.66 8.81 3.49
N PRO A 42 2.04 8.18 4.51
CA PRO A 42 0.87 7.31 4.33
C PRO A 42 -0.33 8.00 3.66
N LEU A 43 -0.57 9.28 3.91
CA LEU A 43 -1.72 9.98 3.31
C LEU A 43 -1.49 10.26 1.83
N THR A 44 -0.29 10.71 1.47
CA THR A 44 0.09 10.86 0.06
C THR A 44 -0.07 9.54 -0.66
N LEU A 45 0.44 8.44 -0.10
CA LEU A 45 0.31 7.12 -0.72
C LEU A 45 -1.15 6.64 -0.81
N GLY A 46 -1.96 6.89 0.22
CA GLY A 46 -3.40 6.62 0.19
C GLY A 46 -4.11 7.40 -0.92
N PHE A 47 -3.78 8.69 -1.08
CA PHE A 47 -4.33 9.53 -2.13
C PHE A 47 -4.00 8.99 -3.52
N LEU A 48 -2.74 8.67 -3.80
CA LEU A 48 -2.33 8.10 -5.10
C LEU A 48 -3.05 6.78 -5.39
N MET A 49 -3.25 5.92 -4.40
CA MET A 49 -4.03 4.70 -4.55
C MET A 49 -5.50 4.99 -4.89
N THR A 50 -6.12 6.02 -4.29
CA THR A 50 -7.49 6.41 -4.65
C THR A 50 -7.60 7.00 -6.06
N THR A 51 -6.55 7.68 -6.56
CA THR A 51 -6.46 8.12 -7.96
C THR A 51 -6.48 6.91 -8.89
N VAL A 52 -5.58 5.95 -8.67
CA VAL A 52 -5.51 4.71 -9.46
C VAL A 52 -6.82 3.93 -9.37
N ALA A 53 -7.43 3.80 -8.19
CA ALA A 53 -8.72 3.15 -8.01
C ALA A 53 -9.85 3.83 -8.80
N SER A 54 -9.85 5.17 -8.85
CA SER A 54 -10.83 5.94 -9.61
C SER A 54 -10.70 5.70 -11.12
N ASP A 55 -9.47 5.66 -11.63
CA ASP A 55 -9.21 5.34 -13.03
C ASP A 55 -9.66 3.93 -13.39
N LEU A 56 -9.31 2.94 -12.56
CA LEU A 56 -9.73 1.55 -12.72
C LEU A 56 -11.25 1.39 -12.71
N HIS A 57 -11.95 2.15 -11.86
CA HIS A 57 -13.40 2.12 -11.79
C HIS A 57 -14.07 2.56 -13.11
N GLY A 58 -13.40 3.43 -13.87
CA GLY A 58 -13.86 3.89 -15.19
C GLY A 58 -13.65 2.89 -16.31
N TRP A 59 -12.86 1.83 -16.11
CA TRP A 59 -12.52 0.87 -17.16
C TRP A 59 -13.62 -0.19 -17.34
N PRO A 60 -13.84 -0.66 -18.58
CA PRO A 60 -14.85 -1.68 -18.85
C PRO A 60 -14.37 -3.05 -18.36
N GLY A 61 -15.12 -3.66 -17.43
CA GLY A 61 -14.89 -5.03 -16.96
C GLY A 61 -15.26 -5.20 -15.48
N PRO A 62 -15.87 -6.32 -15.07
CA PRO A 62 -16.11 -6.61 -13.66
C PRO A 62 -14.82 -6.72 -12.84
N GLU A 63 -13.73 -7.17 -13.44
CA GLU A 63 -12.42 -7.32 -12.82
C GLU A 63 -11.82 -5.98 -12.37
N TYR A 64 -11.91 -4.93 -13.20
CA TYR A 64 -11.39 -3.60 -12.85
C TYR A 64 -12.24 -2.93 -11.78
N ARG A 65 -13.56 -3.12 -11.79
CA ARG A 65 -14.44 -2.62 -10.72
C ARG A 65 -14.17 -3.31 -9.38
N ARG A 66 -13.92 -4.62 -9.40
CA ARG A 66 -13.52 -5.36 -8.19
C ARG A 66 -12.19 -4.83 -7.65
N LEU A 67 -11.18 -4.72 -8.52
CA LEU A 67 -9.86 -4.23 -8.15
C LEU A 67 -9.90 -2.78 -7.64
N ALA A 68 -10.70 -1.92 -8.27
CA ALA A 68 -10.96 -0.56 -7.79
C ALA A 68 -11.57 -0.56 -6.38
N GLY A 69 -12.55 -1.43 -6.13
CA GLY A 69 -13.15 -1.58 -4.79
C GLY A 69 -12.13 -2.00 -3.74
N GLU A 70 -11.31 -3.01 -4.04
CA GLU A 70 -10.23 -3.48 -3.17
C GLU A 70 -9.16 -2.38 -2.94
N ALA A 71 -8.86 -1.57 -3.95
CA ALA A 71 -7.93 -0.46 -3.85
C ALA A 71 -8.46 0.69 -2.98
N PHE A 72 -9.75 1.05 -3.13
CA PHE A 72 -10.41 2.01 -2.25
C PHE A 72 -10.43 1.53 -0.80
N GLU A 73 -10.75 0.25 -0.58
CA GLU A 73 -10.75 -0.35 0.76
C GLU A 73 -9.37 -0.30 1.40
N ALA A 74 -8.32 -0.70 0.66
CA ALA A 74 -6.95 -0.68 1.16
C ALA A 74 -6.47 0.75 1.48
N ALA A 75 -6.80 1.74 0.64
CA ALA A 75 -6.50 3.14 0.91
C ALA A 75 -7.24 3.66 2.16
N ALA A 76 -8.51 3.29 2.32
CA ALA A 76 -9.30 3.66 3.49
C ALA A 76 -8.72 3.07 4.79
N LEU A 77 -8.33 1.78 4.76
CA LEU A 77 -7.67 1.13 5.89
C LEU A 77 -6.35 1.82 6.25
N LEU A 78 -5.51 2.13 5.26
CA LEU A 78 -4.27 2.87 5.48
C LEU A 78 -4.51 4.21 6.19
N MET A 79 -5.50 4.99 5.76
CA MET A 79 -5.84 6.28 6.39
C MET A 79 -6.35 6.08 7.82
N CYS A 80 -7.23 5.10 8.04
CA CYS A 80 -7.76 4.79 9.37
C CYS A 80 -6.66 4.35 10.35
N GLU A 81 -5.76 3.46 9.92
CA GLU A 81 -4.61 3.02 10.72
C GLU A 81 -3.67 4.18 11.02
N SER A 82 -3.41 5.05 10.03
CA SER A 82 -2.61 6.26 10.22
C SER A 82 -3.21 7.15 11.31
N TRP A 83 -4.51 7.45 11.25
CA TRP A 83 -5.19 8.26 12.25
C TRP A 83 -5.24 7.60 13.63
N ALA A 84 -5.45 6.28 13.70
CA ALA A 84 -5.43 5.55 14.96
C ALA A 84 -4.08 5.64 15.67
N LEU A 85 -2.99 5.74 14.91
CA LEU A 85 -1.63 5.95 15.39
C LEU A 85 -1.27 7.43 15.65
N GLY A 86 -2.26 8.33 15.55
CA GLY A 86 -2.07 9.75 15.83
C GLY A 86 -1.45 10.53 14.68
N PHE A 87 -1.56 10.05 13.44
CA PHE A 87 -1.21 10.86 12.27
C PHE A 87 -2.03 12.15 12.28
N ASP A 88 -1.34 13.29 12.24
CA ASP A 88 -1.93 14.61 12.10
C ASP A 88 -1.46 15.23 10.78
N LEU A 89 -2.37 15.87 10.07
CA LEU A 89 -2.11 16.66 8.86
C LEU A 89 -1.10 17.79 9.11
N SER A 90 -0.96 18.24 10.36
CA SER A 90 0.01 19.27 10.76
C SER A 90 1.36 18.72 11.26
N GLY A 91 1.46 17.39 11.44
CA GLY A 91 2.59 16.73 12.08
C GLY A 91 3.76 16.38 11.13
N ALA A 92 4.86 15.91 11.71
CA ALA A 92 6.00 15.40 10.95
C ALA A 92 5.65 14.01 10.37
N PRO A 93 5.56 13.84 9.04
CA PRO A 93 5.06 12.60 8.41
C PRO A 93 5.87 11.32 8.75
N GLY A 94 7.11 11.47 9.22
CA GLY A 94 8.01 10.35 9.52
C GLY A 94 7.61 9.49 10.73
N ALA A 95 6.98 10.07 11.77
CA ALA A 95 6.67 9.33 13.00
C ALA A 95 5.54 8.32 12.80
N ALA A 96 4.47 8.73 12.11
CA ALA A 96 3.34 7.86 11.83
C ALA A 96 3.69 6.76 10.82
N ARG A 97 4.55 7.04 9.83
CA ARG A 97 5.11 6.01 8.95
C ARG A 97 5.84 4.94 9.75
N ALA A 98 6.71 5.32 10.68
CA ALA A 98 7.45 4.36 11.49
C ALA A 98 6.50 3.46 12.31
N ALA A 99 5.52 4.06 12.98
CA ALA A 99 4.52 3.32 13.76
C ALA A 99 3.67 2.37 12.91
N LEU A 100 3.30 2.75 11.67
CA LEU A 100 2.58 1.87 10.75
C LEU A 100 3.42 0.66 10.33
N LEU A 101 4.70 0.90 10.02
CA LEU A 101 5.60 -0.18 9.61
C LEU A 101 5.84 -1.17 10.76
N GLU A 102 5.91 -0.69 12.01
CA GLU A 102 5.97 -1.53 13.20
C GLU A 102 4.68 -2.35 13.37
N LEU A 103 3.51 -1.69 13.32
CA LEU A 103 2.19 -2.36 13.41
C LEU A 103 2.03 -3.47 12.37
N TRP A 104 2.44 -3.22 11.12
CA TRP A 104 2.34 -4.22 10.06
C TRP A 104 3.35 -5.35 10.19
N ALA A 105 4.55 -5.09 10.73
CA ALA A 105 5.50 -6.16 11.02
C ALA A 105 4.99 -7.13 12.10
N GLU A 106 4.19 -6.63 13.06
CA GLU A 106 3.57 -7.46 14.11
C GLU A 106 2.36 -8.26 13.63
N THR A 107 1.65 -7.76 12.62
CA THR A 107 0.41 -8.35 12.09
C THR A 107 0.63 -9.22 10.85
N GLU A 108 1.82 -9.18 10.24
CA GLU A 108 2.20 -10.16 9.22
C GLU A 108 2.28 -11.56 9.86
N PRO A 109 1.54 -12.57 9.35
CA PRO A 109 1.71 -13.91 9.84
C PRO A 109 3.17 -14.30 9.60
N ALA A 110 3.89 -14.60 10.70
CA ALA A 110 5.22 -15.18 10.60
C ALA A 110 5.12 -16.33 9.61
N GLN A 111 5.77 -16.17 8.47
CA GLN A 111 5.82 -17.16 7.41
C GLN A 111 6.50 -18.37 8.04
N GLN A 112 5.71 -19.26 8.64
CA GLN A 112 6.20 -20.45 9.31
C GLN A 112 6.93 -21.22 8.23
N ALA A 113 8.26 -21.22 8.33
CA ALA A 113 9.12 -22.04 7.51
C ALA A 113 8.67 -23.48 7.74
N SER A 114 7.87 -23.99 6.80
CA SER A 114 7.45 -25.38 6.75
C SER A 114 8.70 -26.21 6.51
N THR A 115 9.40 -26.52 7.60
CA THR A 115 10.51 -27.47 7.61
C THR A 115 9.92 -28.87 7.60
N THR A 116 9.26 -29.22 6.48
CA THR A 116 8.98 -30.62 6.18
C THR A 116 10.31 -31.26 5.82
N THR A 117 10.96 -31.86 6.81
CA THR A 117 12.04 -32.82 6.57
C THR A 117 11.35 -34.13 6.20
N ASP A 118 11.42 -34.52 4.94
CA ASP A 118 10.99 -35.87 4.52
C ASP A 118 11.82 -36.92 5.27
N PRO A 119 11.22 -38.00 5.81
CA PRO A 119 11.98 -39.10 6.34
C PRO A 119 12.58 -39.90 5.17
N THR A 120 13.90 -40.07 5.20
CA THR A 120 14.63 -40.95 4.29
C THR A 120 14.27 -42.41 4.56
N GLU A 121 14.12 -43.19 3.48
CA GLU A 121 13.75 -44.61 3.40
C GLU A 121 14.51 -45.56 4.35
#